data_AF-R5AGQ5-F1
#
_entry.id   AF-R5AGQ5-F1
#
_cell.length_a   1.000
_cell.length_b   1.000
_cell.length_c   1.000
_cell.angle_alpha   90.00
_cell.angle_beta   90.00
_cell.angle_gamma   90.00
#
_symmetry.space_group_name_H-M   'P 1'
#
loop_
_entity.id
_entity.type
_entity.pdbx_description
1 polymer ?
#
loop_
_entity_poly.entity_id
_entity_poly.type
_entity_poly.pdbx_seq_one_letter_code
_entity_poly.pdbx_strand_id
1 'polypeptide(L)'
;MDGQAVLDYLRVRKAGTGLSKNETGDANRVNRQKKMLVAIFQKIKDAGLMTKIPDLLSAFNGQLYTNCTTSQTAALALYGYNMPKENIGMHSMSGSTKNLYTWNFCFPNPKTRREIIKSVYGVDVTDLRDCTKEYATYLYYSKVAEQSLDTCKALTSYVAELIAADDLLPEFTPEPTLPPDVTPEPSDPTPIIIGPDTPTPNPSTGIVDDGAIVDGAGGMRPSLVSGFLSRSVPSDDVRRYSDEQRAVYSAYLAAYDECASALKSANAQAKKYLSGDAGGMSDHEIRLENACDALQSAAELVASTFNYGKTLKWDITPLAKTNEIYVDFR
;
A
#
# COMPACT_ATOMS: atom_id res chain seq x y z
N MET A 1 -11.11 32.57 24.47
CA MET A 1 -9.81 31.88 24.30
C MET A 1 -8.71 32.93 24.37
N ASP A 2 -7.68 32.68 25.17
CA ASP A 2 -6.43 33.43 25.12
C ASP A 2 -5.53 32.90 23.99
N GLY A 3 -4.32 33.45 23.86
CA GLY A 3 -3.39 33.07 22.79
C GLY A 3 -3.00 31.58 22.83
N GLN A 4 -2.78 31.03 24.04
CA GLN A 4 -2.40 29.63 24.20
C GLN A 4 -3.55 28.69 23.83
N ALA A 5 -4.77 28.97 24.30
CA ALA A 5 -5.94 28.18 23.98
C ALA A 5 -6.26 28.21 22.47
N VAL A 6 -6.05 29.35 21.80
CA VAL A 6 -6.17 29.43 20.33
C VAL A 6 -5.11 28.55 19.67
N LEU A 7 -3.84 28.63 20.09
CA LEU A 7 -2.78 27.81 19.52
C LEU A 7 -3.07 26.31 19.66
N ASP A 8 -3.50 25.87 20.83
CA ASP A 8 -3.85 24.47 21.08
C ASP A 8 -5.03 24.02 20.23
N TYR A 9 -6.06 24.85 20.12
CA TYR A 9 -7.21 24.61 19.23
C TYR A 9 -6.82 24.48 17.75
N LEU A 10 -5.80 25.22 17.30
CA LEU A 10 -5.33 25.19 15.91
C LEU A 10 -4.37 24.02 15.62
N ARG A 11 -3.67 23.50 16.64
CA ARG A 11 -2.66 22.43 16.49
C ARG A 11 -3.25 21.04 16.63
N VAL A 12 -4.33 20.90 17.40
CA VAL A 12 -4.93 19.61 17.73
C VAL A 12 -5.34 18.81 16.48
N ARG A 13 -5.02 17.50 16.48
CA ARG A 13 -5.19 16.61 15.31
C ARG A 13 -5.64 15.18 15.62
N LYS A 14 -5.22 14.60 16.75
CA LYS A 14 -5.40 13.17 17.05
C LYS A 14 -6.61 12.91 17.93
N ALA A 15 -7.09 11.66 17.94
CA ALA A 15 -8.06 11.21 18.95
C ALA A 15 -7.41 11.23 20.34
N GLY A 16 -8.21 11.36 21.40
CA GLY A 16 -7.73 11.39 22.79
C GLY A 16 -7.24 12.76 23.27
N THR A 17 -7.27 13.80 22.43
CA THR A 17 -7.02 15.20 22.82
C THR A 17 -8.33 15.98 22.99
N GLY A 18 -9.39 15.31 23.44
CA GLY A 18 -10.75 15.88 23.51
C GLY A 18 -11.50 15.98 22.18
N LEU A 19 -10.95 15.44 21.09
CA LEU A 19 -11.63 15.35 19.79
C LEU A 19 -12.33 13.99 19.63
N SER A 20 -13.57 14.00 19.13
CA SER A 20 -14.22 12.79 18.65
C SER A 20 -13.56 12.29 17.35
N LYS A 21 -13.77 11.01 17.00
CA LYS A 21 -13.19 10.38 15.79
C LYS A 21 -13.44 11.23 14.53
N ASN A 22 -14.63 11.82 14.41
CA ASN A 22 -15.05 12.62 13.26
C ASN A 22 -14.43 14.03 13.21
N GLU A 23 -13.72 14.44 14.27
CA GLU A 23 -13.07 15.75 14.39
C GLU A 23 -11.54 15.66 14.28
N THR A 24 -11.01 14.45 14.15
CA THR A 24 -9.58 14.17 13.99
C THR A 24 -9.11 14.36 12.55
N GLY A 25 -7.80 14.42 12.35
CA GLY A 25 -7.16 14.49 11.03
C GLY A 25 -6.90 15.91 10.52
N ASP A 26 -6.10 15.99 9.46
CA ASP A 26 -5.60 17.25 8.92
C ASP A 26 -6.71 18.10 8.28
N ALA A 27 -7.68 17.47 7.60
CA ALA A 27 -8.82 18.18 7.02
C ALA A 27 -9.64 18.94 8.07
N ASN A 28 -9.91 18.29 9.21
CA ASN A 28 -10.64 18.93 10.31
C ASN A 28 -9.81 20.02 11.00
N ARG A 29 -8.49 19.82 11.11
CA ARG A 29 -7.58 20.85 11.61
C ARG A 29 -7.57 22.09 10.71
N VAL A 30 -7.51 21.92 9.39
CA VAL A 30 -7.63 23.01 8.41
C VAL A 30 -8.97 23.72 8.55
N ASN A 31 -10.07 23.00 8.76
CA ASN A 31 -11.39 23.62 8.98
C ASN A 31 -11.44 24.45 10.27
N ARG A 32 -10.81 23.99 11.36
CA ARG A 32 -10.65 24.80 12.59
C ARG A 32 -9.84 26.07 12.35
N GLN A 33 -8.73 25.95 11.63
CA GLN A 33 -7.89 27.09 11.25
C GLN A 33 -8.66 28.13 10.45
N LYS A 34 -9.45 27.71 9.45
CA LYS A 34 -10.31 28.61 8.66
C LYS A 34 -11.39 29.29 9.50
N LYS A 35 -12.09 28.53 10.34
CA LYS A 35 -13.09 29.08 11.27
C LYS A 35 -12.49 30.11 12.21
N MET A 36 -11.27 29.87 12.71
CA MET A 36 -10.58 30.81 13.58
C MET A 36 -10.20 32.10 12.84
N LEU A 37 -9.75 32.04 11.59
CA LEU A 37 -9.47 33.25 10.79
C LEU A 37 -10.71 34.14 10.65
N VAL A 38 -11.87 33.55 10.34
CA VAL A 38 -13.14 34.28 10.25
C VAL A 38 -13.57 34.83 11.63
N ALA A 39 -13.36 34.06 12.70
CA ALA A 39 -13.68 34.50 14.07
C ALA A 39 -12.78 35.67 14.53
N ILE A 40 -11.49 35.65 14.19
CA ILE A 40 -10.56 36.76 14.45
C ILE A 40 -10.99 38.00 13.67
N PHE A 41 -11.31 37.84 12.38
CA PHE A 41 -11.82 38.93 11.55
C PHE A 41 -13.08 39.57 12.16
N GLN A 42 -14.05 38.75 12.56
CA GLN A 42 -15.29 39.22 13.18
C GLN A 42 -15.00 39.94 14.50
N LYS A 43 -14.11 39.41 15.34
CA LYS A 43 -13.74 40.04 16.62
C LYS A 43 -13.09 41.42 16.42
N ILE A 44 -12.21 41.56 15.42
CA ILE A 44 -11.58 42.85 15.08
C ILE A 44 -12.65 43.87 14.67
N LYS A 45 -13.62 43.44 13.87
CA LYS A 45 -14.74 44.28 13.39
C LYS A 45 -15.68 44.69 14.52
N ASP A 46 -16.16 43.74 15.32
CA ASP A 46 -17.13 43.99 16.39
C ASP A 46 -16.56 44.84 17.53
N ALA A 47 -15.26 44.69 17.81
CA ALA A 47 -14.58 45.49 18.83
C ALA A 47 -14.13 46.88 18.32
N GLY A 48 -14.45 47.24 17.07
CA GLY A 48 -14.09 48.53 16.48
C GLY A 48 -12.58 48.77 16.40
N LEU A 49 -11.78 47.70 16.30
CA LEU A 49 -10.31 47.77 16.43
C LEU A 49 -9.60 48.21 15.15
N MET A 50 -10.34 48.68 14.13
CA MET A 50 -9.75 49.09 12.85
C MET A 50 -8.82 50.29 12.97
N THR A 51 -9.16 51.26 13.82
CA THR A 51 -8.27 52.39 14.11
C THR A 51 -6.97 51.97 14.78
N LYS A 52 -6.95 50.77 15.38
CA LYS A 52 -5.79 50.16 16.02
C LYS A 52 -5.05 49.19 15.12
N ILE A 53 -5.37 49.08 13.83
CA ILE A 53 -4.62 48.23 12.90
C ILE A 53 -3.14 48.54 12.87
N PRO A 54 -2.69 49.82 12.82
CA PRO A 54 -1.26 50.11 12.89
C PRO A 54 -0.61 49.53 14.15
N ASP A 55 -1.27 49.65 15.32
CA ASP A 55 -0.79 49.11 16.60
C ASP A 55 -0.85 47.57 16.64
N LEU A 56 -1.87 46.97 16.02
CA LEU A 56 -1.98 45.51 15.89
C LEU A 56 -0.88 44.96 15.00
N LEU A 57 -0.58 45.62 13.87
CA LEU A 57 0.49 45.22 12.95
C LEU A 57 1.86 45.39 13.60
N SER A 58 2.08 46.46 14.37
CA SER A 58 3.33 46.66 15.11
C SER A 58 3.53 45.61 16.20
N ALA A 59 2.46 45.08 16.79
CA ALA A 59 2.54 43.96 17.72
C ALA A 59 3.04 42.65 17.08
N PHE A 60 3.00 42.52 15.75
CA PHE A 60 3.58 41.39 14.99
C PHE A 60 5.00 41.66 14.49
N ASN A 61 5.69 42.70 14.97
CA ASN A 61 7.04 43.05 14.51
C ASN A 61 8.01 41.85 14.62
N GLY A 62 8.63 41.47 13.51
CA GLY A 62 9.51 40.30 13.39
C GLY A 62 8.81 38.93 13.31
N GLN A 63 7.47 38.90 13.34
CA GLN A 63 6.65 37.67 13.35
C GLN A 63 5.71 37.53 12.14
N LEU A 64 5.44 38.64 11.42
CA LEU A 64 4.67 38.65 10.18
C LEU A 64 5.57 38.95 8.98
N TYR A 65 5.72 37.99 8.08
CA TYR A 65 6.43 38.14 6.82
C TYR A 65 5.43 38.31 5.68
N THR A 66 5.47 39.44 4.98
CA THR A 66 4.57 39.76 3.87
C THR A 66 5.24 40.68 2.86
N ASN A 67 4.85 40.58 1.59
CA ASN A 67 5.24 41.51 0.53
C ASN A 67 4.26 42.69 0.37
N CYS A 68 3.19 42.74 1.17
CA CYS A 68 2.28 43.89 1.21
C CYS A 68 2.95 45.08 1.91
N THR A 69 2.93 46.23 1.26
CA THR A 69 3.30 47.52 1.89
C THR A 69 2.29 47.89 2.98
N THR A 70 2.67 48.76 3.92
CA THR A 70 1.77 49.28 4.95
C THR A 70 0.50 49.89 4.35
N SER A 71 0.63 50.64 3.24
CA SER A 71 -0.50 51.24 2.53
C SER A 71 -1.44 50.19 1.91
N GLN A 72 -0.91 49.13 1.30
CA GLN A 72 -1.73 48.03 0.78
C GLN A 72 -2.45 47.29 1.90
N THR A 73 -1.78 47.00 3.00
CA THR A 73 -2.37 46.36 4.18
C THR A 73 -3.50 47.21 4.76
N ALA A 74 -3.29 48.53 4.90
CA ALA A 74 -4.32 49.46 5.37
C ALA A 74 -5.52 49.51 4.42
N ALA A 75 -5.29 49.55 3.10
CA ALA A 75 -6.35 49.54 2.09
C ALA A 75 -7.17 48.23 2.11
N LEU A 76 -6.50 47.08 2.21
CA LEU A 76 -7.16 45.77 2.35
C LEU A 76 -7.97 45.68 3.64
N ALA A 77 -7.46 46.23 4.73
CA ALA A 77 -8.18 46.24 5.99
C ALA A 77 -9.42 47.13 5.93
N LEU A 78 -9.32 48.33 5.32
CA LEU A 78 -10.47 49.21 5.07
C LEU A 78 -11.53 48.53 4.19
N TYR A 79 -11.10 47.83 3.14
CA TYR A 79 -12.00 47.03 2.30
C TYR A 79 -12.70 45.93 3.11
N GLY A 80 -11.94 45.18 3.91
CA GLY A 80 -12.46 44.13 4.77
C GLY A 80 -13.46 44.63 5.81
N TYR A 81 -13.33 45.87 6.30
CA TYR A 81 -14.24 46.43 7.30
C TYR A 81 -15.72 46.33 6.90
N ASN A 82 -16.02 46.69 5.65
CA ASN A 82 -17.39 46.70 5.14
C ASN A 82 -17.84 45.33 4.63
N MET A 83 -16.97 44.32 4.65
CA MET A 83 -17.30 42.97 4.20
C MET A 83 -18.14 42.22 5.24
N PRO A 84 -19.34 41.72 4.88
CA PRO A 84 -20.07 40.74 5.69
C PRO A 84 -19.30 39.42 5.76
N LYS A 85 -19.32 38.74 6.91
CA LYS A 85 -18.61 37.44 7.06
C LYS A 85 -19.19 36.37 6.14
N GLU A 86 -20.47 36.50 5.79
CA GLU A 86 -21.23 35.63 4.89
C GLU A 86 -20.66 35.67 3.47
N ASN A 87 -19.94 36.74 3.13
CA ASN A 87 -19.29 36.90 1.83
C ASN A 87 -17.87 36.30 1.80
N ILE A 88 -17.39 35.74 2.92
CA ILE A 88 -16.07 35.11 2.99
C ILE A 88 -16.22 33.60 2.67
N GLY A 89 -15.92 33.25 1.42
CA GLY A 89 -15.88 31.86 0.98
C GLY A 89 -14.68 31.09 1.54
N MET A 90 -14.92 29.90 2.08
CA MET A 90 -13.86 28.99 2.56
C MET A 90 -13.78 27.75 1.65
N HIS A 91 -12.73 27.66 0.84
CA HIS A 91 -12.53 26.54 -0.09
C HIS A 91 -11.37 25.65 0.36
N SER A 92 -11.50 24.32 0.20
CA SER A 92 -10.43 23.34 0.42
C SER A 92 -10.22 22.56 -0.87
N MET A 93 -8.96 22.44 -1.32
CA MET A 93 -8.61 21.47 -2.35
C MET A 93 -8.49 20.08 -1.70
N SER A 94 -9.61 19.38 -1.55
CA SER A 94 -9.63 18.01 -1.06
C SER A 94 -9.19 17.04 -2.15
N GLY A 95 -8.84 15.83 -1.74
CA GLY A 95 -8.21 14.87 -2.62
C GLY A 95 -8.05 13.50 -1.98
N SER A 96 -7.38 12.62 -2.72
CA SER A 96 -7.01 11.29 -2.23
C SER A 96 -5.58 11.31 -1.67
N THR A 97 -5.23 10.29 -0.89
CA THR A 97 -3.88 10.12 -0.38
C THR A 97 -3.29 8.81 -0.87
N LYS A 98 -1.97 8.76 -1.07
CA LYS A 98 -1.24 7.51 -1.35
C LYS A 98 0.17 7.60 -0.79
N ASN A 99 0.61 6.51 -0.18
CA ASN A 99 2.00 6.36 0.23
C ASN A 99 2.85 5.95 -0.99
N LEU A 100 3.88 6.73 -1.31
CA LEU A 100 4.82 6.48 -2.40
C LEU A 100 6.23 6.90 -1.92
N TYR A 101 7.30 6.22 -2.34
CA TYR A 101 8.69 6.62 -2.00
C TYR A 101 8.94 6.87 -0.50
N THR A 102 8.28 6.16 0.41
CA THR A 102 8.25 6.36 1.89
C THR A 102 7.47 7.58 2.43
N TRP A 103 6.85 8.38 1.55
CA TRP A 103 6.12 9.60 1.91
C TRP A 103 4.61 9.41 1.67
N ASN A 104 3.78 10.13 2.43
CA ASN A 104 2.34 10.20 2.18
C ASN A 104 2.00 11.44 1.36
N PHE A 105 1.56 11.25 0.11
CA PHE A 105 1.19 12.32 -0.80
C PHE A 105 -0.31 12.56 -0.78
N CYS A 106 -0.70 13.84 -0.81
CA CYS A 106 -2.08 14.27 -1.03
C CYS A 106 -2.24 14.72 -2.49
N PHE A 107 -3.16 14.10 -3.22
CA PHE A 107 -3.45 14.40 -4.62
C PHE A 107 -4.78 15.15 -4.73
N PRO A 108 -4.78 16.47 -5.01
CA PRO A 108 -6.00 17.26 -5.16
C PRO A 108 -6.94 16.66 -6.22
N ASN A 109 -8.24 16.68 -5.96
CA ASN A 109 -9.23 16.28 -6.95
C ASN A 109 -9.18 17.25 -8.15
N PRO A 110 -8.92 16.78 -9.38
CA PRO A 110 -8.80 17.66 -10.54
C PRO A 110 -10.05 18.49 -10.82
N LYS A 111 -11.24 17.90 -10.67
CA LYS A 111 -12.52 18.60 -10.87
C LYS A 111 -12.70 19.71 -9.84
N THR A 112 -12.56 19.39 -8.55
CA THR A 112 -12.68 20.38 -7.47
C THR A 112 -11.67 21.51 -7.60
N ARG A 113 -10.43 21.21 -8.02
CA ARG A 113 -9.40 22.22 -8.29
C ARG A 113 -9.88 23.22 -9.35
N ARG A 114 -10.38 22.74 -10.49
CA ARG A 114 -10.86 23.59 -11.58
C ARG A 114 -12.07 24.42 -11.14
N GLU A 115 -13.02 23.80 -10.44
CA GLU A 115 -14.21 24.47 -9.94
C GLU A 115 -13.86 25.63 -8.99
N ILE A 116 -12.93 25.40 -8.04
CA ILE A 116 -12.47 26.46 -7.12
C ILE A 116 -11.75 27.57 -7.88
N ILE A 117 -10.86 27.24 -8.82
CA ILE A 117 -10.12 28.27 -9.57
C ILE A 117 -11.09 29.11 -10.42
N LYS A 118 -12.06 28.48 -11.08
CA LYS A 118 -13.07 29.18 -11.85
C LYS A 118 -13.97 30.04 -10.97
N SER A 119 -14.40 29.54 -9.81
CA SER A 119 -15.28 30.29 -8.92
C SER A 119 -14.58 31.47 -8.25
N VAL A 120 -13.31 31.32 -7.88
CA VAL A 120 -12.55 32.37 -7.16
C VAL A 120 -11.94 33.39 -8.11
N TYR A 121 -11.38 32.94 -9.24
CA TYR A 121 -10.60 33.80 -10.14
C TYR A 121 -11.27 34.05 -11.49
N GLY A 122 -12.37 33.37 -11.82
CA GLY A 122 -13.02 33.48 -13.13
C GLY A 122 -12.27 32.80 -14.28
N VAL A 123 -11.15 32.12 -13.99
CA VAL A 123 -10.24 31.54 -14.98
C VAL A 123 -10.51 30.05 -15.17
N ASP A 124 -10.58 29.62 -16.44
CA ASP A 124 -10.58 28.20 -16.79
C ASP A 124 -9.14 27.68 -16.87
N VAL A 125 -8.89 26.51 -16.30
CA VAL A 125 -7.56 25.89 -16.29
C VAL A 125 -7.62 24.45 -16.78
N THR A 126 -6.54 24.01 -17.41
CA THR A 126 -6.39 22.66 -17.95
C THR A 126 -6.13 21.62 -16.86
N ASP A 127 -6.26 20.35 -17.22
CA ASP A 127 -5.93 19.24 -16.32
C ASP A 127 -4.42 19.09 -16.12
N LEU A 128 -4.02 18.95 -14.86
CA LEU A 128 -2.65 18.60 -14.48
C LEU A 128 -2.57 17.09 -14.36
N ARG A 129 -2.51 16.43 -15.51
CA ARG A 129 -2.55 14.96 -15.63
C ARG A 129 -1.36 14.28 -14.96
N ASP A 130 -0.21 14.94 -15.03
CA ASP A 130 1.03 14.58 -14.37
C ASP A 130 1.00 14.69 -12.84
N CYS A 131 0.02 15.41 -12.28
CA CYS A 131 -0.18 15.58 -10.84
C CYS A 131 -1.30 14.69 -10.27
N THR A 132 -1.71 13.65 -11.00
CA THR A 132 -2.74 12.70 -10.53
C THR A 132 -2.14 11.55 -9.72
N LYS A 133 -2.96 10.96 -8.84
CA LYS A 133 -2.55 9.81 -8.01
C LYS A 133 -2.19 8.61 -8.89
N GLU A 134 -2.98 8.39 -9.93
CA GLU A 134 -2.83 7.29 -10.88
C GLU A 134 -1.51 7.41 -11.63
N TYR A 135 -1.19 8.61 -12.14
CA TYR A 135 0.07 8.86 -12.83
C TYR A 135 1.28 8.76 -11.89
N ALA A 136 1.19 9.30 -10.68
CA ALA A 136 2.25 9.19 -9.68
C ALA A 136 2.49 7.74 -9.24
N THR A 137 1.42 6.94 -9.13
CA THR A 137 1.52 5.49 -8.88
C THR A 137 2.30 4.81 -9.99
N TYR A 138 1.93 5.06 -11.25
CA TYR A 138 2.65 4.53 -12.40
C TYR A 138 4.13 4.92 -12.39
N LEU A 139 4.45 6.20 -12.18
CA LEU A 139 5.84 6.66 -12.15
C LEU A 139 6.69 5.99 -11.08
N TYR A 140 6.08 5.68 -9.92
CA TYR A 140 6.74 4.94 -8.86
C TYR A 140 6.93 3.48 -9.25
N TYR A 141 5.86 2.78 -9.62
CA TYR A 141 5.92 1.36 -9.91
C TYR A 141 6.65 1.02 -11.21
N SER A 142 6.81 1.96 -12.15
CA SER A 142 7.69 1.75 -13.30
C SER A 142 9.16 1.62 -12.85
N LYS A 143 9.59 2.44 -11.88
CA LYS A 143 10.92 2.32 -11.27
C LYS A 143 11.05 1.06 -10.43
N VAL A 144 10.01 0.69 -9.68
CA VAL A 144 9.97 -0.58 -8.94
C VAL A 144 10.13 -1.75 -9.91
N ALA A 145 9.38 -1.77 -11.01
CA ALA A 145 9.43 -2.85 -12.00
C ALA A 145 10.81 -2.95 -12.65
N GLU A 146 11.40 -1.82 -13.08
CA GLU A 146 12.76 -1.79 -13.64
C GLU A 146 13.78 -2.38 -12.66
N GLN A 147 13.73 -1.96 -11.39
CA GLN A 147 14.62 -2.47 -10.34
C GLN A 147 14.39 -3.97 -10.06
N SER A 148 13.12 -4.40 -9.95
CA SER A 148 12.74 -5.79 -9.67
C SER A 148 13.19 -6.72 -10.79
N LEU A 149 12.94 -6.35 -12.05
CA LEU A 149 13.35 -7.12 -13.22
C LEU A 149 14.88 -7.24 -13.30
N ASP A 150 15.61 -6.14 -13.07
CA ASP A 150 17.08 -6.16 -13.06
C ASP A 150 17.64 -7.06 -11.96
N THR A 151 17.10 -6.93 -10.74
CA THR A 151 17.47 -7.75 -9.57
C THR A 151 17.27 -9.25 -9.83
N CYS A 152 16.18 -9.59 -10.53
CA CYS A 152 15.79 -10.96 -10.81
C CYS A 152 16.64 -11.65 -11.89
N LYS A 153 17.38 -10.92 -12.75
CA LYS A 153 18.19 -11.50 -13.85
C LYS A 153 19.13 -12.61 -13.37
N ALA A 154 19.91 -12.33 -12.33
CA ALA A 154 20.90 -13.28 -11.81
C ALA A 154 20.24 -14.50 -11.15
N LEU A 155 19.09 -14.33 -10.50
CA LEU A 155 18.31 -15.43 -9.94
C LEU A 155 17.76 -16.32 -11.06
N THR A 156 17.16 -15.72 -12.10
CA THR A 156 16.63 -16.45 -13.26
C THR A 156 17.72 -17.29 -13.92
N SER A 157 18.88 -16.72 -14.21
CA SER A 157 20.00 -17.46 -14.81
C SER A 157 20.47 -18.61 -13.93
N TYR A 158 20.62 -18.36 -12.62
CA TYR A 158 21.05 -19.39 -11.67
C TYR A 158 20.09 -20.59 -11.62
N VAL A 159 18.78 -20.35 -11.48
CA VAL A 159 17.81 -21.44 -11.39
C VAL A 159 17.61 -22.15 -12.74
N ALA A 160 17.68 -21.41 -13.86
CA ALA A 160 17.64 -22.01 -15.19
C ALA A 160 18.78 -23.02 -15.40
N GLU A 161 20.00 -22.67 -14.99
CA GLU A 161 21.16 -23.57 -15.09
C GLU A 161 21.00 -24.82 -14.22
N LEU A 162 20.47 -24.66 -12.99
CA LEU A 162 20.19 -25.79 -12.11
C LEU A 162 19.15 -26.75 -12.68
N ILE A 163 18.03 -26.21 -13.15
CA ILE A 163 16.95 -27.02 -13.75
C ILE A 163 17.44 -27.71 -15.03
N ALA A 164 18.17 -27.00 -15.90
CA ALA A 164 18.71 -27.58 -17.13
C ALA A 164 19.71 -28.71 -16.86
N ALA A 165 20.56 -28.56 -15.85
CA ALA A 165 21.47 -29.63 -15.43
C ALA A 165 20.70 -30.83 -14.85
N ASP A 166 19.63 -30.57 -14.08
CA ASP A 166 18.78 -31.60 -13.49
C ASP A 166 17.96 -32.36 -14.54
N ASP A 167 17.50 -31.68 -15.60
CA ASP A 167 16.73 -32.28 -16.68
C ASP A 167 17.50 -33.36 -17.46
N LEU A 168 18.83 -33.35 -17.41
CA LEU A 168 19.70 -34.36 -18.01
C LEU A 168 19.79 -35.65 -17.19
N LEU A 169 19.34 -35.63 -15.93
CA LEU A 169 19.35 -36.81 -15.06
C LEU A 169 18.07 -37.65 -15.29
N PRO A 170 18.16 -38.99 -15.20
CA PRO A 170 16.99 -39.85 -15.34
C PRO A 170 15.97 -39.61 -14.22
N GLU A 171 14.70 -39.74 -14.58
CA GLU A 171 13.59 -39.72 -13.61
C GLU A 171 13.59 -41.04 -12.82
N PHE A 172 13.41 -40.96 -11.51
CA PHE A 172 13.27 -42.16 -10.68
C PHE A 172 11.99 -42.91 -11.09
N THR A 173 12.16 -44.07 -11.73
CA THR A 173 11.05 -45.01 -11.93
C THR A 173 11.06 -45.98 -10.76
N PRO A 174 10.08 -45.96 -9.85
CA PRO A 174 10.03 -46.98 -8.79
C PRO A 174 9.88 -48.36 -9.44
N GLU A 175 10.76 -49.28 -9.05
CA GLU A 175 10.70 -50.68 -9.46
C GLU A 175 9.33 -51.26 -9.05
N PRO A 176 8.63 -52.00 -9.93
CA PRO A 176 7.28 -52.47 -9.63
C PRO A 176 7.29 -53.33 -8.36
N THR A 177 6.47 -52.94 -7.38
CA THR A 177 6.24 -53.71 -6.15
C THR A 177 5.82 -55.13 -6.54
N LEU A 178 6.68 -56.11 -6.24
CA LEU A 178 6.34 -57.52 -6.41
C LEU A 178 5.03 -57.81 -5.65
N PRO A 179 4.06 -58.53 -6.25
CA PRO A 179 2.80 -58.83 -5.59
C PRO A 179 3.05 -59.66 -4.31
N PRO A 180 2.20 -59.51 -3.27
CA PRO A 180 2.35 -60.25 -2.03
C PRO A 180 2.27 -61.76 -2.29
N ASP A 181 3.23 -62.49 -1.72
CA ASP A 181 3.32 -63.95 -1.76
C ASP A 181 2.07 -64.57 -1.11
N VAL A 182 1.30 -65.33 -1.88
CA VAL A 182 0.04 -65.93 -1.43
C VAL A 182 0.37 -67.21 -0.66
N THR A 183 0.44 -67.10 0.68
CA THR A 183 0.49 -68.27 1.58
C THR A 183 -0.91 -68.89 1.68
N PRO A 184 -1.11 -70.21 1.46
CA PRO A 184 -2.44 -70.82 1.52
C PRO A 184 -2.93 -71.03 2.96
N GLU A 185 -4.20 -70.69 3.21
CA GLU A 185 -4.95 -70.92 4.45
C GLU A 185 -5.06 -72.41 4.82
N PRO A 186 -5.00 -72.79 6.11
CA PRO A 186 -5.49 -74.07 6.59
C PRO A 186 -6.95 -73.98 7.07
N SER A 187 -7.74 -74.97 6.65
CA SER A 187 -9.15 -75.16 6.97
C SER A 187 -9.37 -75.63 8.43
N ASP A 188 -10.44 -75.14 9.06
CA ASP A 188 -10.98 -75.53 10.36
C ASP A 188 -12.01 -76.69 10.22
N PRO A 189 -12.28 -77.53 11.26
CA PRO A 189 -13.28 -77.14 12.29
C PRO A 189 -13.10 -77.71 13.74
N THR A 190 -13.33 -76.86 14.77
CA THR A 190 -14.21 -76.94 16.00
C THR A 190 -14.63 -78.31 16.65
N PRO A 191 -15.11 -78.43 17.95
CA PRO A 191 -15.50 -77.41 18.96
C PRO A 191 -15.37 -77.70 20.53
N ILE A 192 -15.88 -76.73 21.35
CA ILE A 192 -16.43 -76.71 22.76
C ILE A 192 -15.40 -76.72 23.96
N ILE A 193 -15.37 -75.85 25.02
CA ILE A 193 -16.36 -75.49 26.09
C ILE A 193 -16.02 -74.17 26.87
N ILE A 194 -17.02 -73.27 26.95
CA ILE A 194 -17.60 -72.44 28.05
C ILE A 194 -16.73 -71.73 29.13
N GLY A 195 -16.59 -70.39 28.99
CA GLY A 195 -16.93 -69.25 29.90
C GLY A 195 -16.39 -69.10 31.35
N PRO A 196 -16.65 -67.95 32.05
CA PRO A 196 -17.05 -66.60 31.61
C PRO A 196 -16.19 -65.46 32.23
N ASP A 197 -16.29 -64.23 31.70
CA ASP A 197 -16.68 -63.03 32.47
C ASP A 197 -16.52 -61.72 31.64
N THR A 198 -17.61 -60.97 31.60
CA THR A 198 -17.72 -59.53 31.30
C THR A 198 -18.65 -58.96 32.40
N PRO A 199 -18.59 -57.66 32.78
CA PRO A 199 -19.05 -56.61 31.87
C PRO A 199 -18.33 -55.24 31.97
N THR A 200 -18.37 -54.55 30.81
CA THR A 200 -18.67 -53.12 30.50
C THR A 200 -19.47 -52.31 31.59
N PRO A 201 -19.83 -51.00 31.47
CA PRO A 201 -19.60 -49.99 30.39
C PRO A 201 -19.40 -48.47 30.80
N ASN A 202 -18.86 -47.65 29.86
CA ASN A 202 -19.26 -46.27 29.42
C ASN A 202 -19.48 -45.15 30.50
N PRO A 203 -19.94 -43.88 30.24
CA PRO A 203 -20.16 -43.11 28.99
C PRO A 203 -19.77 -41.59 29.02
N SER A 204 -19.62 -41.01 27.82
CA SER A 204 -20.29 -39.80 27.27
C SER A 204 -20.35 -38.41 27.97
N THR A 205 -20.00 -37.37 27.18
CA THR A 205 -20.67 -36.06 26.89
C THR A 205 -20.75 -34.87 27.87
N GLY A 206 -20.64 -33.66 27.27
CA GLY A 206 -21.24 -32.37 27.72
C GLY A 206 -20.25 -31.18 27.71
N ILE A 207 -20.12 -30.33 26.67
CA ILE A 207 -20.92 -29.14 26.23
C ILE A 207 -20.93 -27.95 27.22
N VAL A 208 -20.46 -26.77 26.75
CA VAL A 208 -21.02 -25.36 26.74
C VAL A 208 -19.86 -24.33 26.73
N ASP A 209 -19.87 -23.11 26.19
CA ASP A 209 -20.65 -22.28 25.23
C ASP A 209 -19.93 -20.88 25.15
N ASP A 210 -20.40 -19.99 24.25
CA ASP A 210 -20.10 -18.55 24.02
C ASP A 210 -18.89 -18.20 23.12
N GLY A 211 -18.96 -17.40 22.05
CA GLY A 211 -20.04 -16.65 21.40
C GLY A 211 -19.49 -15.48 20.53
N ALA A 212 -19.78 -15.51 19.21
CA ALA A 212 -19.90 -14.42 18.19
C ALA A 212 -18.68 -13.58 17.71
N ILE A 213 -18.54 -13.06 16.46
CA ILE A 213 -19.20 -13.15 15.13
C ILE A 213 -18.26 -12.50 14.04
N VAL A 214 -18.03 -13.21 12.93
CA VAL A 214 -18.07 -12.88 11.46
C VAL A 214 -17.45 -11.60 10.84
N ASP A 215 -16.49 -11.78 9.92
CA ASP A 215 -16.43 -11.41 8.45
C ASP A 215 -14.94 -11.58 8.00
N GLY A 216 -14.51 -12.16 6.88
CA GLY A 216 -15.12 -12.50 5.60
C GLY A 216 -14.17 -12.09 4.46
N ALA A 217 -13.15 -12.92 4.11
CA ALA A 217 -12.48 -12.93 2.80
C ALA A 217 -11.45 -14.08 2.74
N GLY A 218 -11.68 -15.03 1.83
CA GLY A 218 -10.91 -16.26 1.69
C GLY A 218 -9.51 -16.08 1.13
N GLY A 219 -8.54 -16.68 1.80
CA GLY A 219 -7.22 -17.01 1.28
C GLY A 219 -6.82 -18.35 1.87
N MET A 220 -6.87 -19.41 1.07
CA MET A 220 -6.43 -20.75 1.48
C MET A 220 -4.95 -20.71 1.86
N ARG A 221 -4.65 -21.00 3.13
CA ARG A 221 -3.29 -21.34 3.58
C ARG A 221 -3.17 -22.86 3.58
N PRO A 222 -2.24 -23.49 2.85
CA PRO A 222 -1.97 -24.90 3.06
C PRO A 222 -1.24 -25.07 4.39
N SER A 223 -1.76 -25.99 5.19
CA SER A 223 -1.21 -26.45 6.46
C SER A 223 0.14 -27.12 6.24
N LEU A 224 1.15 -26.77 7.05
CA LEU A 224 2.46 -27.39 7.06
C LEU A 224 2.34 -28.83 7.59
N VAL A 225 2.50 -29.81 6.70
CA VAL A 225 2.67 -31.22 7.06
C VAL A 225 4.09 -31.39 7.61
N SER A 226 4.19 -31.54 8.93
CA SER A 226 5.40 -32.06 9.57
C SER A 226 5.33 -33.58 9.54
N GLY A 227 6.26 -34.21 8.81
CA GLY A 227 6.49 -35.64 8.93
C GLY A 227 6.96 -36.30 7.64
N PHE A 228 8.26 -36.26 7.35
CA PHE A 228 8.93 -37.31 6.58
C PHE A 228 10.39 -37.40 7.03
N LEU A 229 10.68 -38.39 7.88
CA LEU A 229 12.03 -38.90 8.13
C LEU A 229 12.18 -40.21 7.36
N SER A 230 12.84 -40.14 6.20
CA SER A 230 13.78 -41.16 5.74
C SER A 230 14.54 -40.57 4.55
N ARG A 231 15.77 -40.09 4.79
CA ARG A 231 16.65 -39.58 3.74
C ARG A 231 17.57 -40.71 3.31
N SER A 232 17.17 -41.47 2.30
CA SER A 232 18.16 -42.10 1.43
C SER A 232 18.91 -40.97 0.73
N VAL A 233 20.24 -41.03 0.73
CA VAL A 233 21.08 -40.12 -0.06
C VAL A 233 20.78 -40.45 -1.53
N PRO A 234 20.24 -39.52 -2.34
CA PRO A 234 20.12 -39.77 -3.77
C PRO A 234 21.54 -39.94 -4.32
N SER A 235 21.79 -41.00 -5.09
CA SER A 235 22.99 -41.05 -5.92
C SER A 235 22.98 -39.84 -6.85
N ASP A 236 24.15 -39.35 -7.26
CA ASP A 236 24.29 -38.20 -8.17
C ASP A 236 23.66 -38.41 -9.57
N ASP A 237 23.03 -39.56 -9.80
CA ASP A 237 22.55 -40.05 -11.09
C ASP A 237 21.02 -39.94 -11.27
N VAL A 238 20.27 -39.23 -10.42
CA VAL A 238 18.80 -39.10 -10.52
C VAL A 238 18.39 -37.65 -10.29
N ARG A 239 17.28 -37.21 -10.92
CA ARG A 239 16.72 -35.86 -10.74
C ARG A 239 16.62 -35.46 -9.26
N ARG A 240 17.11 -34.26 -8.96
CA ARG A 240 17.26 -33.66 -7.63
C ARG A 240 16.09 -32.77 -7.25
N TYR A 241 15.38 -32.15 -8.20
CA TYR A 241 14.29 -31.21 -7.91
C TYR A 241 12.91 -31.82 -8.16
N SER A 242 12.01 -31.71 -7.17
CA SER A 242 10.64 -32.21 -7.27
C SER A 242 9.78 -31.40 -8.24
N ASP A 243 8.66 -31.98 -8.66
CA ASP A 243 7.66 -31.29 -9.49
C ASP A 243 7.11 -30.03 -8.79
N GLU A 244 6.99 -30.04 -7.46
CA GLU A 244 6.56 -28.84 -6.73
C GLU A 244 7.61 -27.74 -6.79
N GLN A 245 8.90 -28.06 -6.64
CA GLN A 245 9.99 -27.08 -6.76
C GLN A 245 10.07 -26.50 -8.18
N ARG A 246 9.84 -27.34 -9.20
CA ARG A 246 9.77 -26.93 -10.61
C ARG A 246 8.54 -26.05 -10.87
N ALA A 247 7.40 -26.34 -10.25
CA ALA A 247 6.20 -25.50 -10.33
C ALA A 247 6.41 -24.12 -9.69
N VAL A 248 7.15 -24.05 -8.58
CA VAL A 248 7.54 -22.77 -7.95
C VAL A 248 8.36 -21.91 -8.92
N TYR A 249 9.34 -22.50 -9.62
CA TYR A 249 10.12 -21.77 -10.63
C TYR A 249 9.26 -21.32 -11.83
N SER A 250 8.35 -22.17 -12.31
CA SER A 250 7.41 -21.82 -13.38
C SER A 250 6.49 -20.65 -13.01
N ALA A 251 5.95 -20.64 -11.79
CA ALA A 251 5.12 -19.55 -11.28
C ALA A 251 5.92 -18.22 -11.19
N TYR A 252 7.19 -18.29 -10.80
CA TYR A 252 8.08 -17.13 -10.81
C TYR A 252 8.33 -16.59 -12.22
N LEU A 253 8.59 -17.46 -13.22
CA LEU A 253 8.76 -17.02 -14.60
C LEU A 253 7.49 -16.33 -15.13
N ALA A 254 6.31 -16.86 -14.82
CA ALA A 254 5.05 -16.22 -15.16
C ALA A 254 4.90 -14.83 -14.51
N ALA A 255 5.29 -14.68 -13.23
CA ALA A 255 5.29 -13.38 -12.55
C ALA A 255 6.31 -12.40 -13.15
N TYR A 256 7.48 -12.89 -13.55
CA TYR A 256 8.51 -12.09 -14.22
C TYR A 256 8.00 -11.54 -15.56
N ASP A 257 7.43 -12.41 -16.40
CA ASP A 257 6.86 -12.03 -17.69
C ASP A 257 5.68 -11.08 -17.54
N GLU A 258 4.82 -11.30 -16.56
CA GLU A 258 3.70 -10.41 -16.26
C GLU A 258 4.17 -9.02 -15.81
N CYS A 259 5.20 -8.94 -14.95
CA CYS A 259 5.80 -7.66 -14.55
C CYS A 259 6.36 -6.89 -15.75
N ALA A 260 7.10 -7.58 -16.63
CA ALA A 260 7.63 -6.98 -17.86
C ALA A 260 6.52 -6.51 -18.82
N SER A 261 5.47 -7.33 -18.98
CA SER A 261 4.29 -7.04 -19.80
C SER A 261 3.50 -5.85 -19.25
N ALA A 262 3.25 -5.82 -17.95
CA ALA A 262 2.57 -4.74 -17.25
C ALA A 262 3.35 -3.43 -17.37
N LEU A 263 4.67 -3.46 -17.22
CA LEU A 263 5.53 -2.27 -17.37
C LEU A 263 5.43 -1.69 -18.77
N LYS A 264 5.56 -2.53 -19.81
CA LYS A 264 5.43 -2.11 -21.20
C LYS A 264 4.07 -1.50 -21.49
N SER A 265 3.01 -2.14 -20.99
CA SER A 265 1.63 -1.71 -21.16
C SER A 265 1.36 -0.36 -20.46
N ALA A 266 1.82 -0.21 -19.22
CA ALA A 266 1.68 1.02 -18.45
C ALA A 266 2.46 2.19 -19.07
N ASN A 267 3.69 1.96 -19.54
CA ASN A 267 4.48 2.98 -20.26
C ASN A 267 3.75 3.47 -21.52
N ALA A 268 3.16 2.56 -22.29
CA ALA A 268 2.39 2.92 -23.49
C ALA A 268 1.13 3.74 -23.13
N GLN A 269 0.40 3.34 -22.09
CA GLN A 269 -0.80 4.06 -21.66
C GLN A 269 -0.45 5.43 -21.05
N ALA A 270 0.63 5.54 -20.27
CA ALA A 270 1.09 6.80 -19.71
C ALA A 270 1.39 7.85 -20.81
N LYS A 271 2.00 7.44 -21.92
CA LYS A 271 2.24 8.32 -23.07
C LYS A 271 0.93 8.84 -23.68
N LYS A 272 -0.07 7.96 -23.85
CA LYS A 272 -1.40 8.34 -24.35
C LYS A 272 -2.11 9.28 -23.37
N TYR A 273 -2.07 8.95 -22.09
CA TYR A 273 -2.67 9.72 -21.02
C TYR A 273 -2.15 11.16 -20.98
N LEU A 274 -0.83 11.36 -21.06
CA LEU A 274 -0.24 12.70 -21.14
C LEU A 274 -0.63 13.46 -22.42
N SER A 275 -0.84 12.74 -23.54
CA SER A 275 -1.23 13.34 -24.82
C SER A 275 -2.70 13.76 -24.92
N GLY A 276 -3.50 13.57 -23.87
CA GLY A 276 -4.90 14.01 -23.83
C GLY A 276 -5.94 12.88 -23.84
N ASP A 277 -5.52 11.62 -23.84
CA ASP A 277 -6.44 10.47 -23.83
C ASP A 277 -7.41 10.50 -22.64
N ALA A 278 -8.71 10.39 -22.90
CA ALA A 278 -9.76 10.50 -21.88
C ALA A 278 -9.89 9.24 -21.00
N GLY A 279 -9.27 8.12 -21.41
CA GLY A 279 -9.32 6.84 -20.68
C GLY A 279 -8.54 6.81 -19.36
N GLY A 280 -7.79 7.86 -19.04
CA GLY A 280 -6.98 7.90 -17.83
C GLY A 280 -5.79 6.95 -17.90
N MET A 281 -5.33 6.46 -16.74
CA MET A 281 -4.36 5.38 -16.67
C MET A 281 -4.98 3.98 -16.85
N SER A 282 -6.32 3.88 -16.89
CA SER A 282 -7.11 2.66 -17.14
C SER A 282 -6.64 1.43 -16.34
N ASP A 283 -6.36 1.61 -15.05
CA ASP A 283 -5.87 0.59 -14.11
C ASP A 283 -4.52 -0.04 -14.48
N HIS A 284 -3.80 0.48 -15.49
CA HIS A 284 -2.48 -0.03 -15.85
C HIS A 284 -1.46 0.16 -14.72
N GLU A 285 -1.60 1.22 -13.92
CA GLU A 285 -0.82 1.47 -12.72
C GLU A 285 -1.09 0.43 -11.63
N ILE A 286 -2.34 -0.01 -11.48
CA ILE A 286 -2.74 -1.03 -10.51
C ILE A 286 -2.22 -2.40 -10.94
N ARG A 287 -2.35 -2.73 -12.23
CA ARG A 287 -1.77 -3.96 -12.81
C ARG A 287 -0.27 -4.00 -12.60
N LEU A 288 0.43 -2.89 -12.82
CA LEU A 288 1.88 -2.80 -12.63
C LEU A 288 2.28 -2.95 -11.15
N GLU A 289 1.56 -2.29 -10.25
CA GLU A 289 1.72 -2.43 -8.79
C GLU A 289 1.61 -3.90 -8.37
N ASN A 290 0.49 -4.55 -8.71
CA ASN A 290 0.26 -5.96 -8.37
C ASN A 290 1.31 -6.90 -8.98
N ALA A 291 1.76 -6.63 -10.22
CA ALA A 291 2.77 -7.45 -10.87
C ALA A 291 4.16 -7.31 -10.23
N CYS A 292 4.51 -6.12 -9.72
CA CYS A 292 5.73 -5.92 -8.95
C CYS A 292 5.70 -6.73 -7.64
N ASP A 293 4.60 -6.64 -6.89
CA ASP A 293 4.44 -7.33 -5.61
C ASP A 293 4.46 -8.86 -5.78
N ALA A 294 3.81 -9.36 -6.83
CA ALA A 294 3.82 -10.77 -7.21
C ALA A 294 5.22 -11.26 -7.58
N LEU A 295 5.97 -10.48 -8.39
CA LEU A 295 7.34 -10.82 -8.77
C LEU A 295 8.27 -10.88 -7.55
N GLN A 296 8.23 -9.88 -6.67
CA GLN A 296 9.07 -9.87 -5.46
C GLN A 296 8.80 -11.09 -4.58
N SER A 297 7.52 -11.39 -4.32
CA SER A 297 7.11 -12.55 -3.53
C SER A 297 7.57 -13.87 -4.16
N ALA A 298 7.39 -14.03 -5.47
CA ALA A 298 7.80 -15.24 -6.19
C ALA A 298 9.33 -15.39 -6.24
N ALA A 299 10.07 -14.28 -6.39
CA ALA A 299 11.53 -14.29 -6.40
C ALA A 299 12.11 -14.72 -5.06
N GLU A 300 11.55 -14.25 -3.94
CA GLU A 300 11.97 -14.68 -2.59
C GLU A 300 11.70 -16.16 -2.35
N LEU A 301 10.55 -16.67 -2.82
CA LEU A 301 10.22 -18.08 -2.74
C LEU A 301 11.15 -18.95 -3.60
N VAL A 302 11.45 -18.54 -4.83
CA VAL A 302 12.41 -19.25 -5.69
C VAL A 302 13.82 -19.21 -5.10
N ALA A 303 14.26 -18.04 -4.62
CA ALA A 303 15.59 -17.89 -4.02
C ALA A 303 15.77 -18.83 -2.82
N SER A 304 14.76 -18.94 -1.95
CA SER A 304 14.79 -19.88 -0.82
C SER A 304 14.71 -21.35 -1.26
N THR A 305 13.84 -21.67 -2.21
CA THR A 305 13.65 -23.05 -2.71
C THR A 305 14.92 -23.63 -3.36
N PHE A 306 15.67 -22.81 -4.08
CA PHE A 306 16.87 -23.21 -4.81
C PHE A 306 18.19 -22.81 -4.12
N ASN A 307 18.13 -22.42 -2.83
CA ASN A 307 19.29 -22.02 -2.02
C ASN A 307 20.16 -20.94 -2.69
N TYR A 308 19.53 -19.92 -3.26
CA TYR A 308 20.25 -18.81 -3.89
C TYR A 308 20.96 -17.95 -2.83
N GLY A 309 22.29 -17.98 -2.84
CA GLY A 309 23.12 -17.36 -1.80
C GLY A 309 23.32 -15.85 -1.89
N LYS A 310 22.71 -15.14 -2.86
CA LYS A 310 22.84 -13.69 -3.01
C LYS A 310 21.58 -12.97 -2.54
N THR A 311 21.77 -11.82 -1.89
CA THR A 311 20.66 -10.95 -1.47
C THR A 311 19.98 -10.30 -2.68
N LEU A 312 18.65 -10.40 -2.73
CA LEU A 312 17.82 -9.65 -3.68
C LEU A 312 17.69 -8.20 -3.20
N LYS A 313 18.08 -7.24 -4.05
CA LYS A 313 18.12 -5.80 -3.70
C LYS A 313 16.92 -5.07 -4.29
N TRP A 314 15.88 -4.89 -3.48
CA TRP A 314 14.64 -4.23 -3.89
C TRP A 314 14.66 -2.71 -3.79
N ASP A 315 15.68 -2.15 -3.13
CA ASP A 315 15.79 -0.71 -2.91
C ASP A 315 15.86 0.04 -4.23
N ILE A 316 14.84 0.85 -4.49
CA ILE A 316 14.91 1.86 -5.53
C ILE A 316 15.82 2.95 -4.99
N THR A 317 16.87 3.31 -5.73
CA THR A 317 17.71 4.46 -5.36
C THR A 317 16.77 5.64 -5.10
N PRO A 318 16.74 6.19 -3.87
CA PRO A 318 15.80 7.24 -3.56
C PRO A 318 16.00 8.39 -4.53
N LEU A 319 14.94 9.13 -4.78
CA LEU A 319 14.95 10.42 -5.47
C LEU A 319 15.87 11.45 -4.78
N ALA A 320 16.85 11.08 -3.96
CA ALA A 320 17.74 11.95 -3.20
C ALA A 320 18.51 12.96 -4.08
N LYS A 321 18.65 12.71 -5.38
CA LYS A 321 19.19 13.71 -6.34
C LYS A 321 18.12 14.55 -7.06
N THR A 322 16.83 14.34 -6.78
CA THR A 322 15.69 15.01 -7.43
C THR A 322 14.62 15.53 -6.44
N ASN A 323 14.65 15.13 -5.17
CA ASN A 323 13.64 15.44 -4.13
C ASN A 323 14.10 16.43 -3.06
N GLU A 324 15.25 17.10 -3.23
CA GLU A 324 15.42 18.38 -2.55
C GLU A 324 14.49 19.38 -3.24
N ILE A 325 13.22 19.42 -2.80
CA ILE A 325 12.44 20.64 -2.90
C ILE A 325 13.21 21.63 -2.01
N TYR A 326 14.12 22.40 -2.61
CA TYR A 326 14.67 23.60 -2.01
C TYR A 326 13.50 24.56 -1.85
N VAL A 327 12.85 24.52 -0.68
CA VAL A 327 12.03 25.63 -0.23
C VAL A 327 13.01 26.63 0.38
N ASP A 328 13.48 27.57 -0.45
CA ASP A 328 14.23 28.71 0.05
C ASP A 328 13.27 29.58 0.87
N PHE A 329 13.42 29.55 2.20
CA PHE A 329 12.65 30.37 3.13
C PHE A 329 13.34 31.71 3.43
N ARG A 330 14.29 32.15 2.58
CA ARG A 330 14.91 33.47 2.70
C ARG A 330 13.98 34.60 2.23
#